data_AF-A0A497PEU4-F1
#
_entry.id   AF-A0A497PEU4-F1
#
_cell.length_a   1.000
_cell.length_b   1.000
_cell.length_c   1.000
_cell.angle_alpha   90.00
_cell.angle_beta   90.00
_cell.angle_gamma   90.00
#
_symmetry.space_group_name_H-M   'P 1'
#
loop_
_entity.id
_entity.type
_entity.pdbx_description
1 polymer ?
#
loop_
_entity_poly.entity_id
_entity_poly.type
_entity_poly.pdbx_seq_one_letter_code
_entity_poly.pdbx_strand_id
1 'polypeptide(L)'
;MKIVECVPNFSEGRRKEVIDALAEAIKSVEGVRLLDVEYDYDHNRSVFTFIGEPQKVKEAALRAAELAVEKIDLTKHQGAHPRMGAVDVVPFIPLHGTTIGECIELSKQFAEEFSKKCNVPVYLYAKSATRPDRVDLPNIREGEFEGLRELIGTDPTKDPDYGPKKIHPTAGCTATGARNFLIAFNCNLNTTDVRVAKACADAVRATTGGFVYVQGIGLEIPEKGMVQVSMNLTHPKRTKIHQVLEVVRNEARRFGATVVETEIVGMIPLFAILDAFRYYVQPEKLDESMILDLYYLGGAEDPKKKSFTEMSLIEFGNQVRRARATPGGGSVAAAMGSLGAALVCMVTGLSLSGRKFAAIKEEMLSHRHACENDRGVLMGLVEEDSAAFDEVMKAFKMPEDTPEQKKEKEEVLEEATKHAAEVPLKTMRHSLNALEHARIAAEKGNINAITDAGVAAHALMAAIEGAALNVRINLGNIKDKKFVEKISSEVESIISRGNELKGEILEIVERRMRELAESS
;
A
#
# COMPACT_ATOMS: atom_id res chain seq x y z
N MET A 1 -11.66 -7.65 4.23
CA MET A 1 -10.78 -8.45 3.32
C MET A 1 -9.71 -7.53 2.76
N LYS A 2 -8.45 -7.96 2.71
CA LYS A 2 -7.35 -7.14 2.17
C LYS A 2 -7.30 -7.28 0.65
N ILE A 3 -7.24 -6.17 -0.08
CA ILE A 3 -7.23 -6.13 -1.54
C ILE A 3 -6.04 -5.30 -2.02
N VAL A 4 -5.26 -5.90 -2.92
CA VAL A 4 -4.16 -5.27 -3.65
C VAL A 4 -4.51 -5.29 -5.13
N GLU A 5 -4.19 -4.20 -5.82
CA GLU A 5 -4.14 -4.14 -7.27
C GLU A 5 -2.70 -4.39 -7.73
N CYS A 6 -2.53 -5.18 -8.80
CA CYS A 6 -1.28 -5.30 -9.51
C CYS A 6 -1.49 -4.94 -10.98
N VAL A 7 -0.56 -4.14 -11.51
CA VAL A 7 -0.65 -3.59 -12.87
C VAL A 7 0.61 -3.89 -13.67
N PRO A 8 0.98 -5.17 -13.92
CA PRO A 8 2.23 -5.47 -14.61
C PRO A 8 2.19 -4.99 -16.06
N ASN A 9 3.36 -4.63 -16.56
CA ASN A 9 3.54 -4.19 -17.95
C ASN A 9 4.46 -5.16 -18.65
N PHE A 10 4.00 -5.67 -19.79
CA PHE A 10 4.76 -6.62 -20.60
C PHE A 10 5.12 -5.97 -21.93
N SER A 11 6.34 -6.25 -22.41
CA SER A 11 6.83 -5.79 -23.70
C SER A 11 6.29 -6.67 -24.84
N GLU A 12 4.97 -6.68 -24.99
CA GLU A 12 4.26 -7.38 -26.05
C GLU A 12 2.90 -6.72 -26.28
N GLY A 13 2.64 -6.25 -27.50
CA GLY A 13 1.37 -5.64 -27.90
C GLY A 13 0.81 -6.15 -29.24
N ARG A 14 1.44 -7.16 -29.85
CA ARG A 14 1.13 -7.62 -31.22
C ARG A 14 0.69 -9.09 -31.29
N ARG A 15 1.40 -9.96 -30.56
CA ARG A 15 1.16 -11.41 -30.50
C ARG A 15 0.04 -11.72 -29.51
N LYS A 16 -1.19 -11.73 -30.00
CA LYS A 16 -2.39 -11.98 -29.19
C LYS A 16 -2.31 -13.31 -28.44
N GLU A 17 -1.73 -14.35 -29.03
CA GLU A 17 -1.53 -15.65 -28.40
C GLU A 17 -0.63 -15.58 -27.15
N VAL A 18 0.34 -14.65 -27.10
CA VAL A 18 1.19 -14.44 -25.93
C VAL A 18 0.41 -13.65 -24.87
N ILE A 19 -0.30 -12.60 -25.27
CA ILE A 19 -1.11 -11.76 -24.39
C ILE A 19 -2.20 -12.59 -23.70
N ASP A 20 -2.92 -13.43 -24.47
CA ASP A 20 -3.96 -14.30 -23.96
C ASP A 20 -3.36 -15.35 -22.99
N ALA A 21 -2.18 -15.90 -23.29
CA ALA A 21 -1.51 -16.85 -22.39
C ALA A 21 -1.11 -16.19 -21.05
N LEU A 22 -0.65 -14.94 -21.07
CA LEU A 22 -0.38 -14.16 -19.86
C LEU A 22 -1.67 -13.90 -19.05
N ALA A 23 -2.77 -13.58 -19.73
CA ALA A 23 -4.07 -13.38 -19.10
C ALA A 23 -4.55 -14.65 -18.37
N GLU A 24 -4.43 -15.80 -19.03
CA GLU A 24 -4.82 -17.09 -18.46
C GLU A 24 -3.91 -17.50 -17.30
N ALA A 25 -2.60 -17.20 -17.37
CA ALA A 25 -1.71 -17.42 -16.24
C ALA A 25 -2.15 -16.64 -14.98
N ILE A 26 -2.61 -15.39 -15.14
CA ILE A 26 -3.15 -14.58 -14.04
C ILE A 26 -4.47 -15.16 -13.52
N LYS A 27 -5.42 -15.48 -14.42
CA LYS A 27 -6.73 -16.04 -14.05
C LYS A 27 -6.64 -17.42 -13.39
N SER A 28 -5.55 -18.16 -13.63
CA SER A 28 -5.34 -19.49 -13.05
C SER A 28 -5.16 -19.49 -11.53
N VAL A 29 -4.96 -18.32 -10.91
CA VAL A 29 -4.79 -18.19 -9.46
C VAL A 29 -6.15 -17.90 -8.82
N GLU A 30 -6.63 -18.85 -8.02
CA GLU A 30 -7.87 -18.70 -7.26
C GLU A 30 -7.80 -17.50 -6.31
N GLY A 31 -8.87 -16.70 -6.29
CA GLY A 31 -8.96 -15.46 -5.51
C GLY A 31 -8.37 -14.23 -6.20
N VAL A 32 -7.85 -14.36 -7.42
CA VAL A 32 -7.44 -13.24 -8.28
C VAL A 32 -8.49 -12.99 -9.36
N ARG A 33 -8.83 -11.72 -9.57
CA ARG A 33 -9.72 -11.28 -10.63
C ARG A 33 -8.96 -10.37 -11.59
N LEU A 34 -8.76 -10.85 -12.81
CA LEU A 34 -8.31 -10.01 -13.93
C LEU A 34 -9.46 -9.07 -14.32
N LEU A 35 -9.21 -7.77 -14.22
CA LEU A 35 -10.19 -6.72 -14.49
C LEU A 35 -10.08 -6.23 -15.92
N ASP A 36 -8.86 -6.07 -16.42
CA ASP A 36 -8.61 -5.44 -17.71
C ASP A 36 -7.26 -5.90 -18.31
N VAL A 37 -7.20 -5.88 -19.65
CA VAL A 37 -6.00 -6.15 -20.45
C VAL A 37 -6.00 -5.20 -21.64
N GLU A 38 -5.17 -4.16 -21.54
CA GLU A 38 -4.95 -3.22 -22.62
C GLU A 38 -3.64 -3.53 -23.33
N TYR A 39 -3.65 -3.45 -24.66
CA TYR A 39 -2.45 -3.65 -25.46
C TYR A 39 -2.51 -2.77 -26.70
N ASP A 40 -1.34 -2.28 -27.09
CA ASP A 40 -1.18 -1.34 -28.18
C ASP A 40 -0.11 -1.85 -29.16
N TYR A 41 -0.48 -1.86 -30.44
CA TYR A 41 0.34 -2.41 -31.51
C TYR A 41 1.59 -1.57 -31.82
N ASP A 42 1.47 -0.24 -31.77
CA ASP A 42 2.52 0.73 -32.09
C ASP A 42 3.53 0.85 -30.95
N HIS A 43 3.02 0.94 -29.72
CA HIS A 43 3.80 0.92 -28.50
C HIS A 43 4.41 -0.47 -28.22
N ASN A 44 3.84 -1.52 -28.82
CA ASN A 44 4.20 -2.93 -28.63
C ASN A 44 4.34 -3.30 -27.15
N ARG A 45 3.32 -2.91 -26.38
CA ARG A 45 3.24 -3.08 -24.93
C ARG A 45 1.82 -3.47 -24.53
N SER A 46 1.73 -4.27 -23.47
CA SER A 46 0.48 -4.61 -22.81
C SER A 46 0.53 -4.29 -21.32
N VAL A 47 -0.62 -3.93 -20.80
CA VAL A 47 -0.86 -3.57 -19.40
C VAL A 47 -2.02 -4.41 -18.92
N PHE A 48 -1.78 -5.16 -17.84
CA PHE A 48 -2.79 -6.02 -17.23
C PHE A 48 -3.17 -5.39 -15.91
N THR A 49 -4.46 -5.41 -15.56
CA THR A 49 -4.93 -4.91 -14.26
C THR A 49 -5.70 -6.04 -13.56
N PHE A 50 -5.24 -6.45 -12.39
CA PHE A 50 -5.94 -7.45 -11.59
C PHE A 50 -5.88 -7.14 -10.10
N ILE A 51 -6.88 -7.66 -9.39
CA ILE A 51 -7.03 -7.47 -7.94
C ILE A 51 -7.21 -8.81 -7.23
N GLY A 52 -6.88 -8.82 -5.93
CA GLY A 52 -7.08 -9.99 -5.07
C GLY A 52 -6.38 -9.81 -3.73
N GLU A 53 -6.33 -10.88 -2.94
CA GLU A 53 -5.57 -10.89 -1.69
C GLU A 53 -4.05 -10.75 -1.96
N PRO A 54 -3.29 -10.08 -1.07
CA PRO A 54 -1.89 -9.73 -1.34
C PRO A 54 -1.02 -10.87 -1.88
N GLN A 55 -1.01 -12.03 -1.20
CA GLN A 55 -0.15 -13.15 -1.59
C GLN A 55 -0.62 -13.83 -2.88
N LYS A 56 -1.93 -13.89 -3.13
CA LYS A 56 -2.51 -14.43 -4.36
C LYS A 56 -2.20 -13.55 -5.56
N VAL A 57 -2.26 -12.23 -5.39
CA VAL A 57 -1.87 -11.25 -6.40
C VAL A 57 -0.38 -11.37 -6.74
N LYS A 58 0.49 -11.53 -5.73
CA LYS A 58 1.92 -11.80 -5.96
C LYS A 58 2.14 -13.10 -6.74
N GLU A 59 1.44 -14.17 -6.37
CA GLU A 59 1.50 -15.47 -7.06
C GLU A 59 1.10 -15.34 -8.54
N ALA A 60 0.00 -14.64 -8.83
CA ALA A 60 -0.45 -14.39 -10.20
C ALA A 60 0.56 -13.55 -11.00
N ALA A 61 1.11 -12.50 -10.37
CA ALA A 61 2.16 -11.69 -10.99
C ALA A 61 3.41 -12.52 -11.32
N LEU A 62 3.83 -13.42 -10.43
CA LEU A 62 4.97 -14.33 -10.65
C LEU A 62 4.72 -15.28 -11.82
N ARG A 63 3.58 -15.96 -11.86
CA ARG A 63 3.25 -16.88 -12.96
C ARG A 63 3.25 -16.18 -14.32
N ALA A 64 2.66 -15.00 -14.40
CA ALA A 64 2.66 -14.21 -15.62
C ALA A 64 4.07 -13.73 -16.01
N ALA A 65 4.86 -13.30 -15.02
CA ALA A 65 6.23 -12.85 -15.24
C ALA A 65 7.16 -13.99 -15.71
N GLU A 66 7.05 -15.17 -15.12
CA GLU A 66 7.76 -16.38 -15.52
C GLU A 66 7.44 -16.73 -16.99
N LEU A 67 6.16 -16.74 -17.36
CA LEU A 67 5.72 -17.02 -18.73
C LEU A 67 6.19 -15.95 -19.72
N ALA A 68 6.20 -14.68 -19.32
CA ALA A 68 6.70 -13.59 -20.16
C ALA A 68 8.19 -13.74 -20.48
N VAL A 69 9.01 -14.15 -19.49
CA VAL A 69 10.45 -14.43 -19.70
C VAL A 69 10.66 -15.54 -20.73
N GLU A 70 9.79 -16.55 -20.77
CA GLU A 70 9.87 -17.64 -21.74
C GLU A 70 9.41 -17.25 -23.16
N LYS A 71 8.40 -16.37 -23.27
CA LYS A 71 7.71 -16.08 -24.54
C LYS A 71 8.17 -14.81 -25.25
N ILE A 72 8.81 -13.89 -24.53
CA ILE A 72 9.21 -12.57 -25.03
C ILE A 72 10.73 -12.49 -25.11
N ASP A 73 11.22 -12.19 -26.32
CA ASP A 73 12.63 -12.02 -26.62
C ASP A 73 12.88 -10.56 -27.02
N LEU A 74 13.43 -9.77 -26.10
CA LEU A 74 13.70 -8.35 -26.33
C LEU A 74 14.73 -8.11 -27.43
N THR A 75 15.57 -9.09 -27.77
CA THR A 75 16.52 -8.94 -28.89
C THR A 75 15.83 -8.81 -30.24
N LYS A 76 14.53 -9.15 -30.31
CA LYS A 76 13.66 -9.04 -31.48
C LYS A 76 12.51 -8.06 -31.27
N HIS A 77 12.42 -7.44 -30.09
CA HIS A 77 11.34 -6.52 -29.73
C HIS A 77 11.69 -5.08 -30.15
N GLN A 78 10.74 -4.43 -30.80
CA GLN A 78 10.76 -2.99 -31.06
C GLN A 78 9.34 -2.42 -30.86
N GLY A 79 9.26 -1.25 -30.26
CA GLY A 79 8.01 -0.52 -30.00
C GLY A 79 8.29 0.95 -29.71
N ALA A 80 7.28 1.81 -29.88
CA ALA A 80 7.42 3.24 -29.62
C ALA A 80 7.56 3.58 -28.11
N HIS A 81 7.12 2.67 -27.23
CA HIS A 81 7.20 2.89 -25.78
C HIS A 81 8.56 2.45 -25.22
N PRO A 82 9.22 3.28 -24.37
CA PRO A 82 10.47 2.90 -23.71
C PRO A 82 10.32 1.64 -22.87
N ARG A 83 11.26 0.70 -23.00
CA ARG A 83 11.21 -0.61 -22.31
C ARG A 83 12.58 -1.12 -21.93
N MET A 84 12.67 -1.84 -20.82
CA MET A 84 13.92 -2.46 -20.35
C MET A 84 13.77 -3.96 -20.06
N GLY A 85 12.54 -4.47 -19.99
CA GLY A 85 12.24 -5.86 -19.64
C GLY A 85 11.10 -6.48 -20.46
N ALA A 86 11.17 -7.79 -20.69
CA ALA A 86 10.02 -8.59 -21.13
C ALA A 86 8.85 -8.38 -20.17
N VAL A 87 9.17 -8.37 -18.88
CA VAL A 87 8.37 -7.81 -17.80
C VAL A 87 9.01 -6.50 -17.41
N ASP A 88 8.42 -5.39 -17.81
CA ASP A 88 9.06 -4.09 -17.69
C ASP A 88 8.89 -3.51 -16.27
N VAL A 89 7.65 -3.49 -15.77
CA VAL A 89 7.36 -3.09 -14.39
C VAL A 89 6.22 -3.92 -13.80
N VAL A 90 6.32 -4.25 -12.51
CA VAL A 90 5.29 -4.95 -11.71
C VAL A 90 4.97 -4.13 -10.45
N PRO A 91 4.00 -3.20 -10.50
CA PRO A 91 3.59 -2.43 -9.35
C PRO A 91 2.57 -3.17 -8.48
N PHE A 92 2.63 -2.96 -7.18
CA PHE A 92 1.58 -3.33 -6.22
C PHE A 92 0.97 -2.07 -5.59
N ILE A 93 -0.35 -1.95 -5.66
CA ILE A 93 -1.09 -0.75 -5.24
C ILE A 93 -2.05 -1.15 -4.11
N PRO A 94 -2.01 -0.47 -2.95
CA PRO A 94 -2.94 -0.73 -1.87
C PRO A 94 -4.34 -0.27 -2.27
N LEU A 95 -5.32 -1.17 -2.18
CA LEU A 95 -6.74 -0.86 -2.29
C LEU A 95 -7.40 -0.96 -0.90
N HIS A 96 -8.41 -1.83 -0.75
CA HIS A 96 -9.19 -1.93 0.48
C HIS A 96 -8.49 -2.76 1.55
N GLY A 97 -8.36 -2.23 2.77
CA GLY A 97 -7.79 -2.95 3.92
C GLY A 97 -6.30 -3.28 3.82
N THR A 98 -5.59 -2.79 2.80
CA THR A 98 -4.14 -3.00 2.63
C THR A 98 -3.39 -1.68 2.73
N THR A 99 -2.26 -1.70 3.42
CA THR A 99 -1.39 -0.53 3.60
C THR A 99 -0.31 -0.48 2.53
N ILE A 100 0.27 0.70 2.31
CA ILE A 100 1.42 0.83 1.41
C ILE A 100 2.63 0.03 1.92
N GLY A 101 2.81 -0.10 3.24
CA GLY A 101 3.88 -0.89 3.85
C GLY A 101 3.78 -2.37 3.48
N GLU A 102 2.58 -2.93 3.53
CA GLU A 102 2.35 -4.32 3.08
C GLU A 102 2.65 -4.51 1.59
N CYS A 103 2.28 -3.54 0.73
CA CYS A 103 2.64 -3.58 -0.69
C CYS A 103 4.16 -3.46 -0.91
N ILE A 104 4.89 -2.70 -0.08
CA ILE A 104 6.35 -2.61 -0.16
C ILE A 104 6.96 -3.98 0.12
N GLU A 105 6.54 -4.64 1.21
CA GLU A 105 7.02 -5.98 1.53
C GLU A 105 6.63 -7.01 0.47
N LEU A 106 5.42 -6.91 -0.08
CA LEU A 106 4.97 -7.76 -1.19
C LEU A 106 5.85 -7.59 -2.44
N SER A 107 6.24 -6.36 -2.76
CA SER A 107 7.13 -6.07 -3.90
C SER A 107 8.54 -6.63 -3.71
N LYS A 108 9.07 -6.61 -2.47
CA LYS A 108 10.38 -7.20 -2.15
C LYS A 108 10.33 -8.73 -2.27
N GLN A 109 9.27 -9.35 -1.75
CA GLN A 109 9.05 -10.79 -1.88
C GLN A 109 8.93 -11.20 -3.36
N PHE A 110 8.18 -10.44 -4.16
CA PHE A 110 8.12 -10.64 -5.62
C PHE A 110 9.52 -10.54 -6.24
N ALA A 111 10.26 -9.47 -5.95
CA ALA A 111 11.58 -9.22 -6.51
C ALA A 111 12.55 -10.38 -6.23
N GLU A 112 12.61 -10.83 -4.99
CA GLU A 112 13.49 -11.90 -4.55
C GLU A 112 13.12 -13.24 -5.22
N GLU A 113 11.84 -13.60 -5.23
CA GLU A 113 11.38 -14.87 -5.79
C GLU A 113 11.51 -14.90 -7.32
N PHE A 114 11.06 -13.84 -8.01
CA PHE A 114 11.14 -13.74 -9.46
C PHE A 114 12.59 -13.78 -9.94
N SER A 115 13.46 -13.00 -9.28
CA SER A 115 14.87 -12.94 -9.65
C SER A 115 15.59 -14.28 -9.44
N LYS A 116 15.33 -14.96 -8.32
CA LYS A 116 15.90 -16.29 -8.03
C LYS A 116 15.47 -17.35 -9.06
N LYS A 117 14.21 -17.33 -9.49
CA LYS A 117 13.67 -18.33 -10.43
C LYS A 117 14.08 -18.07 -11.88
N CYS A 118 13.97 -16.82 -12.33
CA CYS A 118 14.16 -16.47 -13.74
C CYS A 118 15.56 -15.93 -14.06
N ASN A 119 16.42 -15.74 -13.06
CA ASN A 119 17.74 -15.12 -13.20
C ASN A 119 17.68 -13.73 -13.88
N VAL A 120 16.60 -12.98 -13.62
CA VAL A 120 16.38 -11.62 -14.12
C VAL A 120 16.80 -10.61 -13.05
N PRO A 121 17.60 -9.58 -13.39
CA PRO A 121 17.88 -8.48 -12.46
C PRO A 121 16.63 -7.64 -12.19
N VAL A 122 16.40 -7.32 -10.92
CA VAL A 122 15.20 -6.59 -10.48
C VAL A 122 15.57 -5.35 -9.68
N TYR A 123 14.95 -4.22 -10.03
CA TYR A 123 15.05 -2.95 -9.30
C TYR A 123 13.80 -2.72 -8.45
N LEU A 124 14.01 -2.18 -7.24
CA LEU A 124 12.92 -1.63 -6.45
C LEU A 124 12.69 -0.16 -6.81
N TYR A 125 11.45 0.21 -7.11
CA TYR A 125 11.10 1.58 -7.49
C TYR A 125 9.98 2.19 -6.62
N ALA A 126 9.67 3.47 -6.86
CA ALA A 126 8.63 4.22 -6.17
C ALA A 126 8.80 4.18 -4.65
N LYS A 127 7.78 3.75 -3.89
CA LYS A 127 7.85 3.68 -2.42
C LYS A 127 8.71 2.53 -1.92
N SER A 128 9.05 1.57 -2.77
CA SER A 128 9.96 0.47 -2.45
C SER A 128 11.43 0.81 -2.75
N ALA A 129 11.70 1.93 -3.42
CA ALA A 129 13.04 2.29 -3.85
C ALA A 129 14.03 2.36 -2.67
N THR A 130 15.16 1.67 -2.80
CA THR A 130 16.27 1.69 -1.84
C THR A 130 17.11 2.96 -1.95
N ARG A 131 17.03 3.63 -3.10
CA ARG A 131 17.77 4.85 -3.42
C ARG A 131 16.86 5.94 -3.99
N PRO A 132 17.15 7.23 -3.71
CA PRO A 132 16.32 8.34 -4.19
C PRO A 132 16.20 8.41 -5.72
N ASP A 133 17.25 8.06 -6.45
CA ASP A 133 17.28 8.09 -7.92
C ASP A 133 16.39 7.02 -8.57
N ARG A 134 15.98 5.99 -7.80
CA ARG A 134 15.11 4.89 -8.26
C ARG A 134 13.63 5.12 -7.97
N VAL A 135 13.26 6.23 -7.33
CA VAL A 135 11.85 6.53 -7.05
C VAL A 135 11.06 6.66 -8.34
N ASP A 136 11.62 7.37 -9.33
CA ASP A 136 11.01 7.57 -10.64
C ASP A 136 11.44 6.47 -11.61
N LEU A 137 10.46 5.72 -12.12
CA LEU A 137 10.69 4.64 -13.08
C LEU A 137 11.47 5.07 -14.34
N PRO A 138 11.24 6.27 -14.93
CA PRO A 138 12.04 6.75 -16.06
C PRO A 138 13.56 6.78 -15.80
N ASN A 139 14.00 7.06 -14.58
CA ASN A 139 15.44 7.09 -14.24
C ASN A 139 16.05 5.68 -14.31
N ILE A 140 15.28 4.66 -13.92
CA ILE A 140 15.70 3.25 -14.00
C ILE A 140 15.72 2.80 -15.46
N ARG A 141 14.71 3.20 -16.25
CA ARG A 141 14.59 2.88 -17.68
C ARG A 141 15.56 3.65 -18.59
N GLU A 142 16.37 4.57 -18.05
CA GLU A 142 17.30 5.35 -18.84
C GLU A 142 18.33 4.44 -19.54
N GLY A 143 18.36 4.50 -20.86
CA GLY A 143 19.16 3.61 -21.71
C GLY A 143 18.39 2.38 -22.23
N GLU A 144 17.16 2.15 -21.77
CA GLU A 144 16.30 1.04 -22.20
C GLU A 144 17.00 -0.33 -22.11
N PHE A 145 16.55 -1.33 -22.87
CA PHE A 145 17.18 -2.65 -22.90
C PHE A 145 18.63 -2.60 -23.40
N GLU A 146 18.90 -1.87 -24.49
CA GLU A 146 20.19 -1.84 -25.16
C GLU A 146 21.29 -1.19 -24.30
N GLY A 147 21.02 -0.03 -23.71
CA GLY A 147 21.98 0.68 -22.87
C GLY A 147 22.21 -0.02 -21.53
N LEU A 148 21.15 -0.55 -20.89
CA LEU A 148 21.30 -1.28 -19.62
C LEU A 148 22.08 -2.59 -19.80
N ARG A 149 22.09 -3.18 -21.00
CA ARG A 149 22.92 -4.36 -21.30
C ARG A 149 24.42 -4.09 -21.17
N GLU A 150 24.85 -2.87 -21.43
CA GLU A 150 26.26 -2.47 -21.32
C GLU A 150 26.59 -1.95 -19.91
N LEU A 151 25.64 -1.26 -19.28
CA LEU A 151 25.86 -0.58 -18.00
C LEU A 151 25.77 -1.50 -16.78
N ILE A 152 24.84 -2.46 -16.74
CA ILE A 152 24.66 -3.32 -15.56
C ILE A 152 25.91 -4.20 -15.34
N GLY A 153 26.49 -4.15 -14.14
CA GLY A 153 27.73 -4.84 -13.79
C GLY A 153 29.01 -4.11 -14.19
N THR A 154 28.90 -3.05 -15.00
CA THR A 154 30.03 -2.17 -15.38
C THR A 154 29.98 -0.85 -14.61
N ASP A 155 28.80 -0.25 -14.52
CA ASP A 155 28.51 0.92 -13.71
C ASP A 155 27.77 0.49 -12.43
N PRO A 156 28.42 0.54 -11.24
CA PRO A 156 27.80 0.17 -9.97
C PRO A 156 26.55 0.99 -9.64
N THR A 157 26.39 2.19 -10.21
CA THR A 157 25.19 3.00 -9.98
C THR A 157 23.95 2.38 -10.61
N LYS A 158 24.13 1.59 -11.68
CA LYS A 158 23.10 0.89 -12.43
C LYS A 158 22.90 -0.56 -11.97
N ASP A 159 23.61 -1.05 -10.95
CA ASP A 159 23.41 -2.42 -10.44
C ASP A 159 22.00 -2.64 -9.82
N PRO A 160 21.35 -3.79 -10.04
CA PRO A 160 20.01 -4.07 -9.52
C PRO A 160 19.98 -4.26 -7.99
N ASP A 161 18.78 -4.18 -7.40
CA ASP A 161 18.56 -4.48 -5.98
C ASP A 161 18.55 -5.99 -5.70
N TYR A 162 18.00 -6.77 -6.64
CA TYR A 162 17.97 -8.23 -6.58
C TYR A 162 18.50 -8.84 -7.88
N GLY A 163 19.11 -10.02 -7.76
CA GLY A 163 19.54 -10.81 -8.91
C GLY A 163 20.96 -10.54 -9.39
N PRO A 164 21.29 -11.07 -10.58
CA PRO A 164 22.64 -10.94 -11.12
C PRO A 164 22.94 -9.49 -11.50
N LYS A 165 24.18 -9.05 -11.29
CA LYS A 165 24.72 -7.78 -11.84
C LYS A 165 25.04 -7.92 -13.33
N LYS A 166 24.08 -8.44 -14.09
CA LYS A 166 24.15 -8.61 -15.54
C LYS A 166 22.72 -8.67 -16.07
N ILE A 167 22.46 -7.99 -17.19
CA ILE A 167 21.15 -8.06 -17.83
C ILE A 167 20.82 -9.49 -18.27
N HIS A 168 19.54 -9.88 -18.21
CA HIS A 168 19.13 -11.16 -18.76
C HIS A 168 19.19 -11.10 -20.31
N PRO A 169 19.75 -12.13 -21.01
CA PRO A 169 20.02 -12.06 -22.45
C PRO A 169 18.83 -11.70 -23.35
N THR A 170 17.65 -12.24 -23.04
CA THR A 170 16.41 -12.04 -23.80
C THR A 170 15.35 -11.26 -23.04
N ALA A 171 15.18 -11.51 -21.74
CA ALA A 171 14.17 -10.87 -20.92
C ALA A 171 14.53 -9.48 -20.35
N GLY A 172 15.78 -9.02 -20.42
CA GLY A 172 16.14 -7.68 -19.92
C GLY A 172 16.23 -7.59 -18.39
N CYS A 173 15.65 -6.53 -17.83
CA CYS A 173 15.53 -6.29 -16.39
C CYS A 173 14.13 -5.79 -16.02
N THR A 174 13.72 -5.99 -14.76
CA THR A 174 12.37 -5.65 -14.30
C THR A 174 12.41 -4.64 -13.16
N ALA A 175 11.46 -3.70 -13.13
CA ALA A 175 11.19 -2.89 -11.94
C ALA A 175 10.00 -3.48 -11.17
N THR A 176 10.03 -3.47 -9.85
CA THR A 176 8.88 -3.79 -9.01
C THR A 176 8.82 -2.84 -7.82
N GLY A 177 7.63 -2.58 -7.31
CA GLY A 177 7.51 -1.65 -6.20
C GLY A 177 6.08 -1.35 -5.81
N ALA A 178 5.94 -0.69 -4.67
CA ALA A 178 4.67 -0.19 -4.20
C ALA A 178 4.48 1.26 -4.61
N ARG A 179 3.28 1.61 -5.07
CA ARG A 179 2.92 3.01 -5.34
C ARG A 179 1.46 3.28 -5.02
N ASN A 180 1.13 4.55 -4.93
CA ASN A 180 -0.26 4.99 -4.92
C ASN A 180 -0.93 4.68 -6.27
N PHE A 181 -2.26 4.71 -6.27
CA PHE A 181 -3.04 4.66 -7.50
C PHE A 181 -2.58 5.77 -8.45
N LEU A 182 -2.43 5.41 -9.72
CA LEU A 182 -1.97 6.29 -10.79
C LEU A 182 -3.03 6.28 -11.89
N ILE A 183 -3.35 7.44 -12.44
CA ILE A 183 -4.26 7.55 -13.58
C ILE A 183 -3.41 7.87 -14.81
N ALA A 184 -3.41 6.95 -15.77
CA ALA A 184 -2.86 7.19 -17.09
C ALA A 184 -3.96 7.86 -17.93
N PHE A 185 -3.69 9.08 -18.35
CA PHE A 185 -4.65 9.95 -19.02
C PHE A 185 -3.96 10.54 -20.25
N ASN A 186 -4.59 10.48 -21.41
CA ASN A 186 -4.02 11.03 -22.62
C ASN A 186 -4.95 12.09 -23.23
N CYS A 187 -4.37 13.07 -23.92
CA CYS A 187 -5.11 14.10 -24.66
C CYS A 187 -4.68 14.07 -26.13
N ASN A 188 -5.61 13.75 -27.04
CA ASN A 188 -5.35 13.73 -28.48
C ASN A 188 -5.61 15.11 -29.08
N LEU A 189 -4.65 15.63 -29.84
CA LEU A 189 -4.71 16.96 -30.43
C LEU A 189 -4.97 16.88 -31.94
N ASN A 190 -5.75 17.81 -32.48
CA ASN A 190 -6.08 17.91 -33.92
C ASN A 190 -4.93 18.41 -34.82
N THR A 191 -3.71 17.99 -34.55
CA THR A 191 -2.52 18.36 -35.31
C THR A 191 -1.60 17.16 -35.48
N THR A 192 -0.80 17.14 -36.53
CA THR A 192 0.28 16.16 -36.73
C THR A 192 1.63 16.69 -36.23
N ASP A 193 1.69 17.92 -35.73
CA ASP A 193 2.93 18.53 -35.26
C ASP A 193 3.26 18.10 -33.82
N VAL A 194 4.19 17.15 -33.68
CA VAL A 194 4.61 16.61 -32.38
C VAL A 194 5.21 17.68 -31.45
N ARG A 195 5.69 18.81 -31.98
CA ARG A 195 6.20 19.92 -31.17
C ARG A 195 5.11 20.51 -30.29
N VAL A 196 3.86 20.51 -30.76
CA VAL A 196 2.71 20.98 -29.98
C VAL A 196 2.44 20.05 -28.81
N ALA A 197 2.45 18.73 -29.03
CA ALA A 197 2.28 17.75 -27.95
C ALA A 197 3.42 17.82 -26.93
N LYS A 198 4.67 17.99 -27.38
CA LYS A 198 5.84 18.15 -26.50
C LYS A 198 5.73 19.41 -25.64
N ALA A 199 5.36 20.55 -26.24
CA ALA A 199 5.14 21.80 -25.49
C ALA A 199 4.02 21.66 -24.45
N CYS A 200 2.91 20.99 -24.80
CA CYS A 200 1.82 20.72 -23.86
C CYS A 200 2.27 19.78 -22.72
N ALA A 201 3.05 18.73 -23.02
CA ALA A 201 3.61 17.83 -22.02
C ALA A 201 4.58 18.58 -21.07
N ASP A 202 5.42 19.46 -21.60
CA ASP A 202 6.33 20.31 -20.82
C ASP A 202 5.56 21.29 -19.93
N ALA A 203 4.42 21.81 -20.37
CA ALA A 203 3.61 22.72 -19.57
C ALA A 203 2.99 22.05 -18.33
N VAL A 204 2.78 20.73 -18.37
CA VAL A 204 2.12 20.00 -17.27
C VAL A 204 3.05 19.13 -16.43
N ARG A 205 4.16 18.62 -16.98
CA ARG A 205 5.01 17.66 -16.24
C ARG A 205 5.84 18.35 -15.15
N ALA A 206 6.01 17.67 -14.02
CA ALA A 206 6.70 18.19 -12.85
C ALA A 206 8.15 18.62 -13.15
N THR A 207 8.86 17.86 -13.99
CA THR A 207 10.30 18.07 -14.24
C THR A 207 10.61 19.37 -14.99
N THR A 208 9.61 19.99 -15.62
CA THR A 208 9.73 21.26 -16.37
C THR A 208 9.08 22.42 -15.63
N GLY A 209 8.69 22.22 -14.36
CA GLY A 209 8.04 23.24 -13.55
C GLY A 209 6.51 23.26 -13.67
N GLY A 210 5.91 22.24 -14.30
CA GLY A 210 4.47 22.03 -14.32
C GLY A 210 3.91 21.51 -12.99
N PHE A 211 2.88 20.68 -13.05
CA PHE A 211 2.23 20.15 -11.84
C PHE A 211 3.10 19.09 -11.16
N VAL A 212 3.22 19.21 -9.84
CA VAL A 212 3.74 18.13 -8.99
C VAL A 212 2.87 16.88 -9.21
N TYR A 213 3.48 15.70 -9.23
CA TYR A 213 2.81 14.41 -9.46
C TYR A 213 2.25 14.19 -10.87
N VAL A 214 2.71 14.96 -11.86
CA VAL A 214 2.43 14.71 -13.28
C VAL A 214 3.72 14.37 -13.99
N GLN A 215 3.72 13.22 -14.67
CA GLN A 215 4.72 12.86 -15.67
C GLN A 215 4.03 12.92 -17.03
N GLY A 216 4.72 13.34 -18.09
CA GLY A 216 4.11 13.40 -19.41
C GLY A 216 5.10 13.53 -20.55
N ILE A 217 4.68 13.03 -21.71
CA ILE A 217 5.43 13.03 -22.97
C ILE A 217 4.49 13.37 -24.14
N GLY A 218 5.07 13.93 -25.21
CA GLY A 218 4.37 14.17 -26.47
C GLY A 218 4.72 13.11 -27.50
N LEU A 219 3.72 12.45 -28.06
CA LEU A 219 3.86 11.33 -29.00
C LEU A 219 3.09 11.59 -30.30
N GLU A 220 3.51 10.95 -31.37
CA GLU A 220 2.77 10.90 -32.64
C GLU A 220 1.83 9.69 -32.62
N ILE A 221 0.64 9.83 -33.21
CA ILE A 221 -0.28 8.73 -33.48
C ILE A 221 -0.57 8.71 -34.99
N PRO A 222 0.33 8.10 -35.80
CA PRO A 222 0.23 8.13 -37.26
C PRO A 222 -1.09 7.58 -37.79
N GLU A 223 -1.62 6.51 -37.19
CA GLU A 223 -2.88 5.89 -37.62
C GLU A 223 -4.09 6.82 -37.53
N LYS A 224 -4.09 7.72 -36.53
CA LYS A 224 -5.14 8.72 -36.33
C LYS A 224 -4.86 10.06 -37.04
N GLY A 225 -3.66 10.23 -37.61
CA GLY A 225 -3.22 11.52 -38.14
C GLY A 225 -3.20 12.63 -37.08
N MET A 226 -2.84 12.27 -35.84
CA MET A 226 -2.88 13.15 -34.67
C MET A 226 -1.58 13.05 -33.85
N VAL A 227 -1.45 13.94 -32.87
CA VAL A 227 -0.44 13.84 -31.81
C VAL A 227 -1.13 13.76 -30.46
N GLN A 228 -0.45 13.17 -29.49
CA GLN A 228 -1.01 12.91 -28.17
C GLN A 228 -0.09 13.45 -27.08
N VAL A 229 -0.69 14.08 -26.08
CA VAL A 229 -0.04 14.34 -24.79
C VAL A 229 -0.37 13.16 -23.89
N SER A 230 0.56 12.23 -23.72
CA SER A 230 0.39 11.10 -22.79
C SER A 230 0.90 11.50 -21.42
N MET A 231 0.11 11.28 -20.36
CA MET A 231 0.49 11.66 -19.01
C MET A 231 0.07 10.64 -17.95
N ASN A 232 0.85 10.61 -16.88
CA ASN A 232 0.59 9.84 -15.69
C ASN A 232 0.40 10.81 -14.51
N LEU A 233 -0.80 10.77 -13.92
CA LEU A 233 -1.11 11.45 -12.67
C LEU A 233 -0.76 10.48 -11.54
N THR A 234 0.42 10.64 -10.93
CA THR A 234 0.96 9.73 -9.91
C THR A 234 0.35 9.92 -8.53
N HIS A 235 -0.40 11.02 -8.34
CA HIS A 235 -1.15 11.29 -7.11
C HIS A 235 -2.49 12.02 -7.39
N PRO A 236 -3.49 11.32 -7.97
CA PRO A 236 -4.72 11.94 -8.48
C PRO A 236 -5.61 12.64 -7.44
N LYS A 237 -5.43 12.35 -6.14
CA LYS A 237 -6.08 13.09 -5.03
C LYS A 237 -5.48 14.49 -4.80
N ARG A 238 -4.25 14.74 -5.25
CA ARG A 238 -3.51 16.00 -5.05
C ARG A 238 -3.52 16.84 -6.32
N THR A 239 -3.29 16.21 -7.46
CA THR A 239 -3.35 16.84 -8.78
C THR A 239 -4.47 16.18 -9.57
N LYS A 240 -5.53 16.94 -9.87
CA LYS A 240 -6.79 16.40 -10.40
C LYS A 240 -6.81 16.44 -11.92
N ILE A 241 -7.53 15.50 -12.54
CA ILE A 241 -7.64 15.35 -14.02
C ILE A 241 -8.02 16.67 -14.68
N HIS A 242 -9.07 17.33 -14.21
CA HIS A 242 -9.57 18.57 -14.81
C HIS A 242 -8.55 19.71 -14.77
N GLN A 243 -7.71 19.79 -13.74
CA GLN A 243 -6.68 20.84 -13.64
C GLN A 243 -5.63 20.69 -14.75
N VAL A 244 -5.18 19.46 -14.98
CA VAL A 244 -4.17 19.15 -15.99
C VAL A 244 -4.77 19.28 -17.40
N LEU A 245 -6.00 18.79 -17.60
CA LEU A 245 -6.72 18.89 -18.87
C LEU A 245 -6.93 20.34 -19.31
N GLU A 246 -7.34 21.24 -18.41
CA GLU A 246 -7.53 22.65 -18.77
C GLU A 246 -6.21 23.34 -19.15
N VAL A 247 -5.09 22.99 -18.51
CA VAL A 247 -3.78 23.51 -18.92
C VAL A 247 -3.40 23.00 -20.31
N VAL A 248 -3.59 21.72 -20.60
CA VAL A 248 -3.30 21.17 -21.94
C VAL A 248 -4.17 21.81 -23.01
N ARG A 249 -5.47 22.02 -22.72
CA ARG A 249 -6.39 22.73 -23.64
C ARG A 249 -5.91 24.15 -23.92
N ASN A 250 -5.50 24.88 -22.89
CA ASN A 250 -5.02 26.25 -23.05
C ASN A 250 -3.69 26.31 -23.77
N GLU A 251 -2.76 25.40 -23.48
CA GLU A 251 -1.46 25.36 -24.14
C GLU A 251 -1.60 24.97 -25.62
N ALA A 252 -2.40 23.94 -25.94
CA ALA A 252 -2.67 23.56 -27.32
C ALA A 252 -3.27 24.72 -28.15
N ARG A 253 -4.20 25.49 -27.56
CA ARG A 253 -4.81 26.66 -28.22
C ARG A 253 -3.79 27.74 -28.60
N ARG A 254 -2.71 27.91 -27.83
CA ARG A 254 -1.63 28.87 -28.17
C ARG A 254 -0.92 28.52 -29.47
N PHE A 255 -0.94 27.24 -29.84
CA PHE A 255 -0.38 26.73 -31.10
C PHE A 255 -1.44 26.54 -32.20
N GLY A 256 -2.68 27.01 -31.98
CA GLY A 256 -3.79 26.80 -32.92
C GLY A 256 -4.34 25.37 -32.96
N ALA A 257 -3.97 24.53 -32.00
CA ALA A 257 -4.48 23.18 -31.84
C ALA A 257 -5.54 23.10 -30.73
N THR A 258 -6.32 22.02 -30.71
CA THR A 258 -7.35 21.72 -29.72
C THR A 258 -7.29 20.26 -29.33
N VAL A 259 -7.62 19.98 -28.07
CA VAL A 259 -7.87 18.60 -27.61
C VAL A 259 -9.18 18.11 -28.23
N VAL A 260 -9.11 17.07 -29.05
CA VAL A 260 -10.25 16.45 -29.74
C VAL A 260 -10.96 15.48 -28.82
N GLU A 261 -10.17 14.62 -28.18
CA GLU A 261 -10.64 13.58 -27.28
C GLU A 261 -9.60 13.34 -26.18
N THR A 262 -10.06 12.71 -25.11
CA THR A 262 -9.23 12.29 -23.99
C THR A 262 -9.42 10.80 -23.76
N GLU A 263 -8.36 10.12 -23.37
CA GLU A 263 -8.33 8.68 -23.18
C GLU A 263 -7.87 8.36 -21.76
N ILE A 264 -8.53 7.40 -21.12
CA ILE A 264 -8.07 6.80 -19.87
C ILE A 264 -7.51 5.44 -20.26
N VAL A 265 -6.27 5.18 -19.86
CA VAL A 265 -5.58 3.90 -20.07
C VAL A 265 -5.74 3.10 -18.78
N GLY A 266 -6.52 2.03 -18.84
CA GLY A 266 -6.88 1.14 -17.75
C GLY A 266 -8.03 1.66 -16.89
N MET A 267 -7.93 1.41 -15.59
CA MET A 267 -9.01 1.70 -14.63
C MET A 267 -8.86 3.08 -14.00
N ILE A 268 -9.99 3.70 -13.66
CA ILE A 268 -10.05 5.00 -12.96
C ILE A 268 -10.87 4.87 -11.67
N PRO A 269 -10.42 5.45 -10.54
CA PRO A 269 -11.16 5.41 -9.29
C PRO A 269 -12.31 6.42 -9.32
N LEU A 270 -13.44 6.04 -8.70
CA LEU A 270 -14.66 6.85 -8.69
C LEU A 270 -14.43 8.29 -8.21
N PHE A 271 -13.61 8.50 -7.18
CA PHE A 271 -13.37 9.85 -6.66
C PHE A 271 -12.80 10.80 -7.73
N ALA A 272 -11.99 10.29 -8.67
CA ALA A 272 -11.39 11.11 -9.72
C ALA A 272 -12.43 11.54 -10.76
N ILE A 273 -13.39 10.65 -11.07
CA ILE A 273 -14.54 10.96 -11.91
C ILE A 273 -15.41 12.03 -11.23
N LEU A 274 -15.73 11.84 -9.94
CA LEU A 274 -16.54 12.79 -9.19
C LEU A 274 -15.88 14.15 -9.05
N ASP A 275 -14.56 14.19 -8.84
CA ASP A 275 -13.80 15.44 -8.80
C ASP A 275 -13.88 16.20 -10.13
N ALA A 276 -13.74 15.51 -11.26
CA ALA A 276 -13.90 16.12 -12.59
C ALA A 276 -15.34 16.58 -12.83
N PHE A 277 -16.33 15.74 -12.51
CA PHE A 277 -17.74 16.07 -12.65
C PHE A 277 -18.12 17.29 -11.82
N ARG A 278 -17.72 17.33 -10.55
CA ARG A 278 -17.96 18.46 -9.64
C ARG A 278 -17.33 19.76 -10.17
N TYR A 279 -16.14 19.68 -10.78
CA TYR A 279 -15.48 20.85 -11.36
C TYR A 279 -16.24 21.43 -12.56
N TYR A 280 -16.65 20.59 -13.52
CA TYR A 280 -17.28 21.05 -14.75
C TYR A 280 -18.78 21.36 -14.59
N VAL A 281 -19.49 20.59 -13.76
CA VAL A 281 -20.96 20.72 -13.58
C VAL A 281 -21.32 21.62 -12.40
N GLN A 282 -20.42 21.75 -11.40
CA GLN A 282 -20.61 22.56 -10.20
C GLN A 282 -21.94 22.32 -9.45
N PRO A 283 -22.33 21.06 -9.19
CA PRO A 283 -23.52 20.76 -8.41
C PRO A 283 -23.35 21.24 -6.95
N GLU A 284 -24.36 21.92 -6.40
CA GLU A 284 -24.30 22.51 -5.05
C GLU A 284 -24.08 21.46 -3.95
N LYS A 285 -24.66 20.25 -4.09
CA LYS A 285 -24.74 19.25 -3.01
C LYS A 285 -24.26 17.84 -3.38
N LEU A 286 -23.70 17.62 -4.58
CA LEU A 286 -23.36 16.26 -5.01
C LEU A 286 -22.27 15.62 -4.14
N ASP A 287 -22.68 14.60 -3.42
CA ASP A 287 -21.81 13.71 -2.66
C ASP A 287 -22.10 12.23 -2.95
N GLU A 288 -21.30 11.35 -2.37
CA GLU A 288 -21.35 9.90 -2.60
C GLU A 288 -22.70 9.29 -2.19
N SER A 289 -23.45 9.88 -1.25
CA SER A 289 -24.80 9.43 -0.87
C SER A 289 -25.87 9.77 -1.91
N MET A 290 -25.54 10.59 -2.90
CA MET A 290 -26.42 10.88 -4.04
C MET A 290 -26.13 9.97 -5.23
N ILE A 291 -25.19 9.02 -5.11
CA ILE A 291 -24.83 8.08 -6.17
C ILE A 291 -25.50 6.73 -5.89
N LEU A 292 -26.59 6.47 -6.61
CA LEU A 292 -27.42 5.27 -6.42
C LEU A 292 -26.61 3.96 -6.57
N ASP A 293 -25.70 3.89 -7.53
CA ASP A 293 -24.87 2.70 -7.76
C ASP A 293 -24.00 2.32 -6.56
N LEU A 294 -23.58 3.30 -5.75
CA LEU A 294 -22.81 3.02 -4.54
C LEU A 294 -23.63 2.27 -3.48
N TYR A 295 -24.94 2.47 -3.43
CA TYR A 295 -25.81 1.68 -2.56
C TYR A 295 -25.98 0.26 -3.07
N TYR A 296 -26.20 0.08 -4.38
CA TYR A 296 -26.32 -1.28 -4.95
C TYR A 296 -25.04 -2.10 -4.76
N LEU A 297 -23.89 -1.48 -5.01
CA LEU A 297 -22.58 -2.12 -4.83
C LEU A 297 -22.24 -2.34 -3.35
N GLY A 298 -22.72 -1.47 -2.47
CA GLY A 298 -22.55 -1.56 -1.01
C GLY A 298 -23.58 -2.44 -0.29
N GLY A 299 -24.41 -3.22 -1.00
CA GLY A 299 -25.40 -4.09 -0.37
C GLY A 299 -26.55 -3.34 0.32
N ALA A 300 -26.95 -2.20 -0.26
CA ALA A 300 -27.89 -1.22 0.27
C ALA A 300 -27.44 -0.51 1.57
N GLU A 301 -26.16 -0.61 1.95
CA GLU A 301 -25.59 0.21 3.01
C GLU A 301 -25.30 1.65 2.54
N ASP A 302 -25.34 2.60 3.47
CA ASP A 302 -24.98 3.99 3.22
C ASP A 302 -23.47 4.07 2.84
N PRO A 303 -23.11 4.56 1.64
CA PRO A 303 -21.72 4.65 1.21
C PRO A 303 -20.89 5.67 2.03
N LYS A 304 -21.54 6.48 2.87
CA LYS A 304 -20.86 7.34 3.86
C LYS A 304 -20.53 6.64 5.17
N LYS A 305 -21.00 5.41 5.40
CA LYS A 305 -20.76 4.66 6.63
C LYS A 305 -19.28 4.25 6.70
N LYS A 306 -18.51 5.04 7.43
CA LYS A 306 -17.07 4.81 7.68
C LYS A 306 -16.86 3.66 8.66
N SER A 307 -15.83 2.85 8.43
CA SER A 307 -15.26 2.00 9.50
C SER A 307 -14.65 2.87 10.60
N PHE A 308 -14.38 2.32 11.78
CA PHE A 308 -13.71 3.09 12.84
C PHE A 308 -12.33 3.59 12.41
N THR A 309 -11.65 2.85 11.53
CA THR A 309 -10.33 3.19 11.00
C THR A 309 -10.35 4.30 9.94
N GLU A 310 -11.50 4.57 9.34
CA GLU A 310 -11.73 5.66 8.38
C GLU A 310 -12.24 6.95 9.04
N MET A 311 -12.69 6.85 10.29
CA MET A 311 -13.13 7.99 11.08
C MET A 311 -11.95 8.88 11.49
N SER A 312 -12.18 10.19 11.53
CA SER A 312 -11.30 11.10 12.25
C SER A 312 -11.27 10.77 13.75
N LEU A 313 -10.22 11.20 14.45
CA LEU A 313 -10.12 11.05 15.92
C LEU A 313 -11.34 11.62 16.65
N ILE A 314 -11.92 12.71 16.13
CA ILE A 314 -13.14 13.32 16.68
C ILE A 314 -14.35 12.42 16.45
N GLU A 315 -14.52 11.88 15.25
CA GLU A 315 -15.62 10.95 14.92
C GLU A 315 -15.51 9.67 15.76
N PHE A 316 -14.33 9.06 15.84
CA PHE A 316 -14.11 7.85 16.63
C PHE A 316 -14.33 8.11 18.13
N GLY A 317 -13.76 9.18 18.69
CA GLY A 317 -13.98 9.57 20.08
C GLY A 317 -15.47 9.84 20.39
N ASN A 318 -16.21 10.38 19.42
CA ASN A 318 -17.66 10.53 19.54
C ASN A 318 -18.41 9.19 19.52
N GLN A 319 -17.93 8.17 18.81
CA GLN A 319 -18.51 6.83 18.88
C GLN A 319 -18.24 6.18 20.24
N VAL A 320 -17.00 6.23 20.73
CA VAL A 320 -16.61 5.68 22.04
C VAL A 320 -17.42 6.30 23.19
N ARG A 321 -17.74 7.60 23.10
CA ARG A 321 -18.55 8.31 24.11
C ARG A 321 -20.02 7.88 24.12
N ARG A 322 -20.56 7.28 23.06
CA ARG A 322 -21.98 6.92 22.99
C ARG A 322 -22.29 5.81 23.99
N ALA A 323 -23.50 5.81 24.53
CA ALA A 323 -24.01 4.74 25.39
C ALA A 323 -24.37 3.48 24.57
N ARG A 324 -23.35 2.87 23.96
CA ARG A 324 -23.42 1.61 23.18
C ARG A 324 -22.25 0.72 23.61
N ALA A 325 -22.36 -0.58 23.32
CA ALA A 325 -21.36 -1.56 23.72
C ALA A 325 -20.09 -1.53 22.84
N THR A 326 -20.21 -1.07 21.60
CA THR A 326 -19.11 -0.96 20.62
C THR A 326 -19.10 0.43 19.96
N PRO A 327 -17.93 1.04 19.68
CA PRO A 327 -16.59 0.57 20.05
C PRO A 327 -16.29 0.75 21.55
N GLY A 328 -15.58 -0.21 22.14
CA GLY A 328 -15.37 -0.31 23.59
C GLY A 328 -13.91 -0.17 24.04
N GLY A 329 -13.62 -0.66 25.25
CA GLY A 329 -12.29 -0.56 25.86
C GLY A 329 -11.19 -1.29 25.07
N GLY A 330 -11.48 -2.47 24.51
CA GLY A 330 -10.53 -3.21 23.66
C GLY A 330 -10.19 -2.44 22.38
N SER A 331 -11.21 -1.87 21.73
CA SER A 331 -11.06 -1.02 20.54
C SER A 331 -10.19 0.20 20.81
N VAL A 332 -10.36 0.85 21.98
CA VAL A 332 -9.52 1.98 22.42
C VAL A 332 -8.10 1.51 22.75
N ALA A 333 -7.92 0.36 23.39
CA ALA A 333 -6.60 -0.21 23.66
C ALA A 333 -5.82 -0.48 22.35
N ALA A 334 -6.48 -1.06 21.34
CA ALA A 334 -5.90 -1.26 20.02
C ALA A 334 -5.50 0.06 19.34
N ALA A 335 -6.37 1.09 19.41
CA ALA A 335 -6.07 2.41 18.88
C ALA A 335 -4.87 3.07 19.58
N MET A 336 -4.77 2.97 20.92
CA MET A 336 -3.62 3.47 21.68
C MET A 336 -2.33 2.75 21.28
N GLY A 337 -2.38 1.42 21.13
CA GLY A 337 -1.25 0.62 20.68
C GLY A 337 -0.78 1.05 19.29
N SER A 338 -1.72 1.26 18.36
CA SER A 338 -1.40 1.76 17.03
C SER A 338 -0.74 3.15 17.06
N LEU A 339 -1.21 4.08 17.90
CA LEU A 339 -0.59 5.40 18.03
C LEU A 339 0.81 5.30 18.65
N GLY A 340 1.00 4.42 19.64
CA GLY A 340 2.31 4.12 20.22
C GLY A 340 3.30 3.59 19.18
N ALA A 341 2.91 2.59 18.38
CA ALA A 341 3.73 2.06 17.30
C ALA A 341 4.03 3.12 16.21
N ALA A 342 3.08 4.03 15.92
CA ALA A 342 3.29 5.13 14.99
C ALA A 342 4.36 6.12 15.48
N LEU A 343 4.43 6.40 16.79
CA LEU A 343 5.49 7.21 17.38
C LEU A 343 6.86 6.53 17.23
N VAL A 344 6.95 5.21 17.43
CA VAL A 344 8.19 4.47 17.18
C VAL A 344 8.62 4.58 15.71
N CYS A 345 7.67 4.47 14.77
CA CYS A 345 7.92 4.70 13.35
C CYS A 345 8.46 6.11 13.08
N MET A 346 7.90 7.13 13.74
CA MET A 346 8.36 8.51 13.62
C MET A 346 9.80 8.67 14.12
N VAL A 347 10.10 8.20 15.33
CA VAL A 347 11.45 8.30 15.93
C VAL A 347 12.49 7.61 15.05
N THR A 348 12.23 6.36 14.65
CA THR A 348 13.11 5.59 13.76
C THR A 348 13.27 6.26 12.38
N GLY A 349 12.19 6.85 11.83
CA GLY A 349 12.22 7.61 10.58
C GLY A 349 13.08 8.87 10.62
N LEU A 350 12.99 9.63 11.72
CA LEU A 350 13.83 10.81 11.99
C LEU A 350 15.31 10.43 12.21
N SER A 351 15.60 9.14 12.35
CA SER A 351 16.94 8.56 12.46
C SER A 351 17.48 7.94 11.17
N LEU A 352 16.83 8.15 10.01
CA LEU A 352 17.30 7.62 8.73
C LEU A 352 18.19 8.59 7.93
N SER A 353 18.17 9.88 8.28
CA SER A 353 18.78 10.95 7.48
C SER A 353 19.80 11.75 8.28
N GLY A 354 20.96 12.01 7.66
CA GLY A 354 22.02 12.83 8.23
C GLY A 354 23.27 12.04 8.60
N ARG A 355 24.43 12.70 8.55
CA ARG A 355 25.75 12.07 8.75
C ARG A 355 25.87 11.30 10.07
N LYS A 356 25.24 11.80 11.15
CA LYS A 356 25.28 11.19 12.49
C LYS A 356 24.57 9.83 12.60
N PHE A 357 23.66 9.51 11.67
CA PHE A 357 22.90 8.26 11.71
C PHE A 357 23.30 7.25 10.64
N ALA A 358 24.33 7.55 9.84
CA ALA A 358 24.76 6.68 8.73
C ALA A 358 25.08 5.24 9.19
N ALA A 359 25.65 5.09 10.39
CA ALA A 359 26.00 3.79 10.95
C ALA A 359 24.81 2.96 11.45
N ILE A 360 23.68 3.60 11.79
CA ILE A 360 22.49 2.92 12.34
C ILE A 360 21.31 2.92 11.36
N LYS A 361 21.48 3.46 10.16
CA LYS A 361 20.39 3.68 9.20
C LYS A 361 19.64 2.39 8.86
N GLU A 362 20.35 1.32 8.52
CA GLU A 362 19.74 0.03 8.16
C GLU A 362 19.04 -0.63 9.37
N GLU A 363 19.65 -0.54 10.55
CA GLU A 363 19.04 -1.00 11.82
C GLU A 363 17.73 -0.25 12.08
N MET A 364 17.74 1.08 12.01
CA MET A 364 16.55 1.92 12.20
C MET A 364 15.48 1.68 11.15
N LEU A 365 15.86 1.40 9.90
CA LEU A 365 14.92 1.09 8.82
C LEU A 365 14.21 -0.24 9.07
N SER A 366 14.93 -1.25 9.55
CA SER A 366 14.36 -2.54 9.95
C SER A 366 13.33 -2.38 11.07
N HIS A 367 13.68 -1.67 12.14
CA HIS A 367 12.75 -1.38 13.25
C HIS A 367 11.54 -0.55 12.80
N ARG A 368 11.73 0.41 11.89
CA ARG A 368 10.64 1.19 11.32
C ARG A 368 9.65 0.30 10.56
N HIS A 369 10.14 -0.62 9.72
CA HIS A 369 9.25 -1.53 8.97
C HIS A 369 8.50 -2.48 9.90
N ALA A 370 9.17 -3.02 10.92
CA ALA A 370 8.54 -3.89 11.91
C ALA A 370 7.42 -3.17 12.69
N CYS A 371 7.68 -1.95 13.18
CA CYS A 371 6.65 -1.15 13.84
C CYS A 371 5.54 -0.68 12.90
N GLU A 372 5.82 -0.42 11.63
CA GLU A 372 4.77 -0.05 10.65
C GLU A 372 3.81 -1.22 10.41
N ASN A 373 4.33 -2.46 10.43
CA ASN A 373 3.50 -3.66 10.42
C ASN A 373 2.63 -3.76 11.69
N ASP A 374 3.22 -3.63 12.89
CA ASP A 374 2.45 -3.67 14.14
C ASP A 374 1.39 -2.57 14.19
N ARG A 375 1.73 -1.36 13.75
CA ARG A 375 0.80 -0.23 13.64
C ARG A 375 -0.39 -0.59 12.76
N GLY A 376 -0.14 -1.20 11.60
CA GLY A 376 -1.19 -1.65 10.68
C GLY A 376 -2.10 -2.72 11.29
N VAL A 377 -1.52 -3.71 11.97
CA VAL A 377 -2.27 -4.76 12.66
C VAL A 377 -3.12 -4.19 13.80
N LEU A 378 -2.51 -3.38 14.68
CA LEU A 378 -3.19 -2.75 15.81
C LEU A 378 -4.35 -1.86 15.36
N MET A 379 -4.20 -1.13 14.26
CA MET A 379 -5.29 -0.36 13.67
C MET A 379 -6.44 -1.25 13.18
N GLY A 380 -6.14 -2.40 12.56
CA GLY A 380 -7.16 -3.37 12.16
C GLY A 380 -7.93 -3.98 13.33
N LEU A 381 -7.25 -4.20 14.47
CA LEU A 381 -7.83 -4.77 15.68
C LEU A 381 -8.89 -3.87 16.33
N VAL A 382 -8.94 -2.57 16.00
CA VAL A 382 -10.00 -1.65 16.47
C VAL A 382 -11.39 -2.12 16.00
N GLU A 383 -11.48 -2.56 14.75
CA GLU A 383 -12.72 -3.08 14.17
C GLU A 383 -12.96 -4.54 14.57
N GLU A 384 -11.90 -5.36 14.59
CA GLU A 384 -11.97 -6.78 14.96
C GLU A 384 -12.49 -6.95 16.40
N ASP A 385 -12.12 -6.08 17.34
CA ASP A 385 -12.61 -6.10 18.72
C ASP A 385 -14.13 -5.87 18.80
N SER A 386 -14.63 -4.88 18.07
CA SER A 386 -16.06 -4.60 18.00
C SER A 386 -16.84 -5.74 17.33
N ALA A 387 -16.29 -6.31 16.25
CA ALA A 387 -16.89 -7.43 15.54
C ALA A 387 -16.95 -8.69 16.42
N ALA A 388 -15.87 -9.03 17.13
CA ALA A 388 -15.82 -10.17 18.03
C ALA A 388 -16.81 -10.03 19.21
N PHE A 389 -16.97 -8.81 19.74
CA PHE A 389 -18.01 -8.54 20.74
C PHE A 389 -19.43 -8.77 20.19
N ASP A 390 -19.70 -8.28 18.97
CA ASP A 390 -21.00 -8.47 18.32
C ASP A 390 -21.30 -9.96 18.06
N GLU A 391 -20.28 -10.77 17.75
CA GLU A 391 -20.42 -12.23 17.62
C GLU A 391 -20.83 -12.90 18.94
N VAL A 392 -20.19 -12.54 20.05
CA VAL A 392 -20.59 -13.01 21.39
C VAL A 392 -22.04 -12.62 21.68
N MET A 393 -22.43 -11.38 21.38
CA MET A 393 -23.81 -10.93 21.58
C MET A 393 -24.83 -11.63 20.68
N LYS A 394 -24.45 -12.03 19.46
CA LYS A 394 -25.28 -12.85 18.58
C LYS A 394 -25.45 -14.26 19.14
N ALA A 395 -24.35 -14.87 19.61
CA ALA A 395 -24.39 -16.19 20.25
C ALA A 395 -25.30 -16.20 21.49
N PHE A 396 -25.23 -15.15 22.32
CA PHE A 396 -26.12 -14.99 23.48
C PHE A 396 -27.61 -14.98 23.12
N LYS A 397 -27.96 -14.46 21.94
CA LYS A 397 -29.36 -14.33 21.46
C LYS A 397 -29.88 -15.58 20.75
N MET A 398 -29.07 -16.63 20.60
CA MET A 398 -29.53 -17.88 19.97
C MET A 398 -30.67 -18.54 20.79
N PRO A 399 -31.61 -19.24 20.11
CA PRO A 399 -32.68 -19.99 20.76
C PRO A 399 -32.16 -21.02 21.76
N GLU A 400 -32.96 -21.35 22.77
CA GLU A 400 -32.58 -22.29 23.83
C GLU A 400 -33.76 -23.17 24.31
N ASP A 401 -34.76 -23.37 23.44
CA ASP A 401 -36.00 -24.06 23.78
C ASP A 401 -35.85 -25.58 23.79
N THR A 402 -34.94 -26.13 22.98
CA THR A 402 -34.68 -27.57 22.87
C THR A 402 -33.30 -27.96 23.41
N PRO A 403 -33.09 -29.22 23.85
CA PRO A 403 -31.77 -29.70 24.27
C PRO A 403 -30.69 -29.53 23.18
N GLU A 404 -31.06 -29.73 21.92
CA GLU A 404 -30.18 -29.57 20.76
C GLU A 404 -29.77 -28.11 20.58
N GLN A 405 -30.72 -27.17 20.66
CA GLN A 405 -30.45 -25.73 20.58
C GLN A 405 -29.60 -25.24 21.75
N LYS A 406 -29.83 -25.76 22.96
CA LYS A 406 -28.99 -25.43 24.13
C LYS A 406 -27.54 -25.83 23.91
N LYS A 407 -27.31 -27.05 23.41
CA LYS A 407 -25.97 -27.54 23.12
C LYS A 407 -25.28 -26.72 22.03
N GLU A 408 -25.98 -26.44 20.92
CA GLU A 408 -25.46 -25.61 19.84
C GLU A 408 -25.11 -24.19 20.30
N LYS A 409 -26.01 -23.56 21.07
CA LYS A 409 -25.78 -22.25 21.67
C LYS A 409 -24.55 -22.24 22.57
N GLU A 410 -24.37 -23.27 23.42
CA GLU A 410 -23.20 -23.37 24.28
C GLU A 410 -21.90 -23.48 23.48
N GLU A 411 -21.87 -24.30 22.44
CA GLU A 411 -20.69 -24.48 21.57
C GLU A 411 -20.34 -23.18 20.83
N VAL A 412 -21.34 -22.53 20.22
CA VAL A 412 -21.14 -21.26 19.49
C VAL A 412 -20.71 -20.13 20.43
N LEU A 413 -21.31 -20.05 21.62
CA LEU A 413 -20.95 -19.04 22.61
C LEU A 413 -19.53 -19.24 23.13
N GLU A 414 -19.11 -20.48 23.36
CA GLU A 414 -17.76 -20.78 23.82
C GLU A 414 -16.70 -20.41 22.77
N GLU A 415 -16.92 -20.74 21.49
CA GLU A 415 -15.99 -20.36 20.42
C GLU A 415 -15.97 -18.84 20.17
N ALA A 416 -17.12 -18.18 20.17
CA ALA A 416 -17.19 -16.71 20.06
C ALA A 416 -16.46 -16.02 21.23
N THR A 417 -16.57 -16.56 22.45
CA THR A 417 -15.90 -16.01 23.63
C THR A 417 -14.38 -16.25 23.58
N LYS A 418 -13.93 -17.41 23.07
CA LYS A 418 -12.50 -17.65 22.79
C LYS A 418 -11.97 -16.65 21.77
N HIS A 419 -12.68 -16.42 20.67
CA HIS A 419 -12.30 -15.42 19.68
C HIS A 419 -12.22 -14.01 20.30
N ALA A 420 -13.23 -13.61 21.08
CA ALA A 420 -13.24 -12.33 21.80
C ALA A 420 -12.13 -12.20 22.86
N ALA A 421 -11.58 -13.30 23.39
CA ALA A 421 -10.39 -13.28 24.25
C ALA A 421 -9.09 -13.18 23.42
N GLU A 422 -9.04 -13.78 22.24
CA GLU A 422 -7.86 -13.78 21.38
C GLU A 422 -7.58 -12.42 20.73
N VAL A 423 -8.61 -11.68 20.34
CA VAL A 423 -8.46 -10.35 19.71
C VAL A 423 -7.66 -9.37 20.59
N PRO A 424 -8.04 -9.10 21.86
CA PRO A 424 -7.24 -8.26 22.74
C PRO A 424 -5.89 -8.88 23.10
N LEU A 425 -5.75 -10.22 23.11
CA LEU A 425 -4.43 -10.84 23.28
C LEU A 425 -3.49 -10.52 22.09
N LYS A 426 -4.00 -10.49 20.85
CA LYS A 426 -3.23 -10.00 19.69
C LYS A 426 -2.81 -8.54 19.90
N THR A 427 -3.68 -7.69 20.43
CA THR A 427 -3.34 -6.30 20.78
C THR A 427 -2.17 -6.25 21.76
N MET A 428 -2.17 -7.11 22.80
CA MET A 428 -1.07 -7.19 23.75
C MET A 428 0.25 -7.62 23.07
N ARG A 429 0.22 -8.67 22.25
CA ARG A 429 1.40 -9.19 21.54
C ARG A 429 2.04 -8.15 20.63
N HIS A 430 1.24 -7.50 19.78
CA HIS A 430 1.75 -6.49 18.85
C HIS A 430 2.19 -5.21 19.56
N SER A 431 1.54 -4.84 20.66
CA SER A 431 1.97 -3.71 21.49
C SER A 431 3.30 -4.01 22.19
N LEU A 432 3.52 -5.24 22.65
CA LEU A 432 4.80 -5.67 23.23
C LEU A 432 5.92 -5.67 22.18
N ASN A 433 5.67 -6.21 20.99
CA ASN A 433 6.65 -6.19 19.90
C ASN A 433 7.07 -4.76 19.52
N ALA A 434 6.08 -3.85 19.40
CA ALA A 434 6.37 -2.44 19.17
C ALA A 434 7.14 -1.79 20.33
N LEU A 435 6.95 -2.23 21.58
CA LEU A 435 7.66 -1.73 22.75
C LEU A 435 9.14 -2.17 22.75
N GLU A 436 9.45 -3.37 22.29
CA GLU A 436 10.83 -3.83 22.09
C GLU A 436 11.58 -2.93 21.09
N HIS A 437 10.91 -2.52 20.01
CA HIS A 437 11.45 -1.57 19.05
C HIS A 437 11.53 -0.14 19.60
N ALA A 438 10.57 0.27 20.45
CA ALA A 438 10.60 1.56 21.14
C ALA A 438 11.86 1.72 22.00
N ARG A 439 12.34 0.64 22.62
CA ARG A 439 13.61 0.63 23.37
C ARG A 439 14.81 0.97 22.51
N ILE A 440 14.94 0.33 21.34
CA ILE A 440 16.04 0.61 20.42
C ILE A 440 15.95 2.05 19.88
N ALA A 441 14.73 2.51 19.59
CA ALA A 441 14.48 3.89 19.17
C ALA A 441 14.84 4.90 20.29
N ALA A 442 14.53 4.61 21.55
CA ALA A 442 14.90 5.45 22.68
C ALA A 442 16.42 5.47 22.92
N GLU A 443 17.12 4.36 22.71
CA GLU A 443 18.55 4.25 22.93
C GLU A 443 19.39 4.93 21.85
N LYS A 444 19.10 4.62 20.58
CA LYS A 444 19.95 5.00 19.43
C LYS A 444 19.31 6.07 18.55
N GLY A 445 18.00 6.27 18.68
CA GLY A 445 17.24 7.17 17.82
C GLY A 445 17.58 8.64 18.04
N ASN A 446 16.91 9.49 17.25
CA ASN A 446 17.16 10.91 17.22
C ASN A 446 16.79 11.53 18.56
N ILE A 447 17.79 12.13 19.22
CA ILE A 447 17.63 12.74 20.54
C ILE A 447 16.54 13.83 20.57
N ASN A 448 16.29 14.51 19.46
CA ASN A 448 15.25 15.53 19.37
C ASN A 448 13.82 14.96 19.40
N ALA A 449 13.67 13.64 19.25
CA ALA A 449 12.40 12.92 19.34
C ALA A 449 12.38 11.98 20.57
N ILE A 450 13.26 12.20 21.56
CA ILE A 450 13.38 11.32 22.73
C ILE A 450 12.10 11.29 23.57
N THR A 451 11.39 12.41 23.65
CA THR A 451 10.09 12.51 24.32
C THR A 451 9.03 11.68 23.60
N ASP A 452 9.08 11.63 22.26
CA ASP A 452 8.14 10.82 21.46
C ASP A 452 8.34 9.32 21.75
N ALA A 453 9.59 8.88 21.96
CA ALA A 453 9.89 7.50 22.38
C ALA A 453 9.34 7.19 23.79
N GLY A 454 9.43 8.15 24.72
CA GLY A 454 8.82 8.02 26.05
C GLY A 454 7.29 7.93 25.99
N VAL A 455 6.64 8.79 25.21
CA VAL A 455 5.18 8.76 25.00
C VAL A 455 4.75 7.46 24.32
N ALA A 456 5.53 6.96 23.35
CA ALA A 456 5.29 5.66 22.74
C ALA A 456 5.26 4.54 23.77
N ALA A 457 6.22 4.49 24.70
CA ALA A 457 6.28 3.48 25.75
C ALA A 457 5.06 3.54 26.69
N HIS A 458 4.62 4.75 27.07
CA HIS A 458 3.40 4.91 27.85
C HIS A 458 2.15 4.43 27.10
N ALA A 459 1.99 4.80 25.84
CA ALA A 459 0.83 4.44 25.02
C ALA A 459 0.76 2.91 24.77
N LEU A 460 1.89 2.30 24.44
CA LEU A 460 2.00 0.85 24.22
C LEU A 460 1.73 0.05 25.50
N MET A 461 2.22 0.50 26.65
CA MET A 461 1.92 -0.17 27.92
C MET A 461 0.45 -0.02 28.32
N ALA A 462 -0.13 1.18 28.14
CA ALA A 462 -1.56 1.39 28.38
C ALA A 462 -2.43 0.51 27.46
N ALA A 463 -1.99 0.27 26.23
CA ALA A 463 -2.63 -0.68 25.32
C ALA A 463 -2.53 -2.13 25.84
N ILE A 464 -1.36 -2.56 26.32
CA ILE A 464 -1.16 -3.89 26.92
C ILE A 464 -2.09 -4.09 28.13
N GLU A 465 -2.09 -3.14 29.07
CA GLU A 465 -2.89 -3.22 30.29
C GLU A 465 -4.39 -3.14 29.99
N GLY A 466 -4.79 -2.23 29.10
CA GLY A 466 -6.17 -2.09 28.65
C GLY A 466 -6.68 -3.36 27.95
N ALA A 467 -5.89 -3.93 27.05
CA ALA A 467 -6.23 -5.18 26.39
C ALA A 467 -6.28 -6.37 27.37
N ALA A 468 -5.36 -6.44 28.35
CA ALA A 468 -5.37 -7.49 29.36
C ALA A 468 -6.66 -7.54 30.19
N LEU A 469 -7.27 -6.37 30.50
CA LEU A 469 -8.58 -6.32 31.16
C LEU A 469 -9.66 -6.99 30.31
N ASN A 470 -9.64 -6.76 28.99
CA ASN A 470 -10.59 -7.35 28.03
C ASN A 470 -10.34 -8.85 27.82
N VAL A 471 -9.08 -9.32 27.85
CA VAL A 471 -8.78 -10.75 27.86
C VAL A 471 -9.36 -11.41 29.12
N ARG A 472 -9.02 -10.88 30.31
CA ARG A 472 -9.40 -11.47 31.60
C ARG A 472 -10.91 -11.59 31.79
N ILE A 473 -11.69 -10.59 31.37
CA ILE A 473 -13.16 -10.67 31.48
C ILE A 473 -13.75 -11.76 30.59
N ASN A 474 -13.20 -11.97 29.39
CA ASN A 474 -13.64 -13.03 28.49
C ASN A 474 -13.22 -14.42 29.00
N LEU A 475 -12.00 -14.57 29.53
CA LEU A 475 -11.53 -15.83 30.12
C LEU A 475 -12.43 -16.33 31.25
N GLY A 476 -13.04 -15.43 32.02
CA GLY A 476 -13.99 -15.80 33.09
C GLY A 476 -15.25 -16.52 32.60
N ASN A 477 -15.55 -16.44 31.29
CA ASN A 477 -16.73 -17.03 30.67
C ASN A 477 -16.41 -18.28 29.82
N ILE A 478 -15.16 -18.76 29.80
CA ILE A 478 -14.72 -19.91 28.99
C ILE A 478 -14.62 -21.16 29.87
N LYS A 479 -15.17 -22.30 29.41
CA LYS A 479 -15.16 -23.57 30.16
C LYS A 479 -13.86 -24.37 29.93
N ASP A 480 -13.24 -24.24 28.76
CA ASP A 480 -11.94 -24.86 28.44
C ASP A 480 -10.80 -24.35 29.34
N LYS A 481 -10.55 -25.10 30.43
CA LYS A 481 -9.50 -24.77 31.41
C LYS A 481 -8.10 -24.73 30.82
N LYS A 482 -7.78 -25.58 29.83
CA LYS A 482 -6.45 -25.60 29.22
C LYS A 482 -6.22 -24.33 28.42
N PHE A 483 -7.25 -23.87 27.70
CA PHE A 483 -7.22 -22.59 27.01
C PHE A 483 -7.05 -21.44 28.01
N VAL A 484 -7.86 -21.41 29.08
CA VAL A 484 -7.80 -20.36 30.10
C VAL A 484 -6.42 -20.29 30.76
N GLU A 485 -5.83 -21.42 31.17
CA GLU A 485 -4.49 -21.47 31.78
C GLU A 485 -3.41 -20.96 30.83
N LYS A 486 -3.43 -21.41 29.57
CA LYS A 486 -2.48 -20.98 28.54
C LYS A 486 -2.53 -19.47 28.33
N ILE A 487 -3.71 -18.93 28.10
CA ILE A 487 -3.88 -17.50 27.79
C ILE A 487 -3.58 -16.65 29.03
N SER A 488 -3.99 -17.08 30.23
CA SER A 488 -3.67 -16.37 31.47
C SER A 488 -2.16 -16.28 31.70
N SER A 489 -1.44 -17.38 31.50
CA SER A 489 0.03 -17.40 31.62
C SER A 489 0.70 -16.45 30.63
N GLU A 490 0.18 -16.37 29.41
CA GLU A 490 0.70 -15.48 28.38
C GLU A 490 0.43 -14.00 28.68
N VAL A 491 -0.77 -13.68 29.17
CA VAL A 491 -1.15 -12.33 29.63
C VAL A 491 -0.17 -11.84 30.70
N GLU A 492 0.10 -12.65 31.74
CA GLU A 492 1.03 -12.27 32.80
C GLU A 492 2.46 -12.11 32.29
N SER A 493 2.91 -12.98 31.38
CA SER A 493 4.23 -12.87 30.76
C SER A 493 4.39 -11.57 29.97
N ILE A 494 3.39 -11.20 29.17
CA ILE A 494 3.41 -9.96 28.37
C ILE A 494 3.38 -8.73 29.28
N ILE A 495 2.55 -8.70 30.32
CA ILE A 495 2.49 -7.57 31.27
C ILE A 495 3.83 -7.41 32.00
N SER A 496 4.42 -8.51 32.48
CA SER A 496 5.71 -8.48 33.18
C SER A 496 6.80 -7.92 32.27
N ARG A 497 6.94 -8.47 31.06
CA ARG A 497 7.93 -8.00 30.08
C ARG A 497 7.67 -6.57 29.61
N GLY A 498 6.41 -6.19 29.44
CA GLY A 498 6.02 -4.84 29.06
C GLY A 498 6.42 -3.80 30.11
N ASN A 499 6.20 -4.11 31.40
CA ASN A 499 6.62 -3.25 32.50
C ASN A 499 8.14 -3.09 32.58
N GLU A 500 8.88 -4.19 32.42
CA GLU A 500 10.34 -4.17 32.38
C GLU A 500 10.85 -3.27 31.24
N LEU A 501 10.38 -3.49 30.01
CA LEU A 501 10.76 -2.70 28.84
C LEU A 501 10.40 -1.23 28.98
N LYS A 502 9.19 -0.91 29.49
CA LYS A 502 8.80 0.48 29.76
C LYS A 502 9.74 1.13 30.77
N GLY A 503 10.12 0.41 31.84
CA GLY A 503 11.10 0.87 32.81
C GLY A 503 12.43 1.21 32.15
N GLU A 504 13.00 0.26 31.39
CA GLU A 504 14.25 0.46 30.63
C GLU A 504 14.16 1.68 29.70
N ILE A 505 13.06 1.82 28.94
CA ILE A 505 12.86 2.94 28.01
C ILE A 505 12.84 4.27 28.76
N LEU A 506 12.08 4.38 29.85
CA LEU A 506 11.96 5.63 30.60
C LEU A 506 13.27 6.03 31.27
N GLU A 507 14.05 5.06 31.77
CA GLU A 507 15.40 5.32 32.27
C GLU A 507 16.33 5.85 31.17
N ILE A 508 16.28 5.27 29.96
CA ILE A 508 17.03 5.75 28.80
C ILE A 508 16.60 7.17 28.42
N VAL A 509 15.30 7.43 28.37
CA VAL A 509 14.73 8.74 28.01
C VAL A 509 15.19 9.80 29.00
N GLU A 510 15.04 9.56 30.31
CA GLU A 510 15.47 10.47 31.37
C GLU A 510 16.97 10.74 31.31
N ARG A 511 17.79 9.69 31.17
CA ARG A 511 19.24 9.82 31.06
C ARG A 511 19.62 10.67 29.86
N ARG A 512 19.09 10.37 28.68
CA ARG A 512 19.43 11.08 27.44
C ARG A 512 18.90 12.52 27.43
N MET A 513 17.76 12.79 28.06
CA MET A 513 17.25 14.16 28.23
C MET A 513 18.17 15.01 29.10
N ARG A 514 18.73 14.44 30.18
CA ARG A 514 19.73 15.14 31.01
C ARG A 514 21.00 15.43 30.23
N GLU A 515 21.53 14.44 29.50
CA GLU A 515 22.70 14.62 28.62
C GLU A 515 22.48 15.73 27.59
N LEU A 516 21.28 15.81 26.99
CA LEU A 516 20.93 16.88 26.05
C LEU A 516 20.94 18.26 26.73
N ALA A 517 20.36 18.37 27.92
CA ALA A 517 20.30 19.62 28.68
C ALA A 517 21.69 20.10 29.14
N GLU A 518 22.60 19.18 29.46
CA GLU A 518 23.99 19.50 29.83
C GLU A 518 24.86 19.89 28.62
N SER A 519 24.45 19.48 27.41
CA SER A 519 25.15 19.77 26.14
C SER A 519 24.65 21.00 25.39
N SER A 520 23.57 21.64 25.88
CA SER A 520 22.93 22.83 25.30
C SER A 520 23.36 24.09 26.05
#